data_AF-A0A4R5X8I5-F1
#
_entry.id   AF-A0A4R5X8I5-F1
#
_cell.length_a   1.000
_cell.length_b   1.000
_cell.length_c   1.000
_cell.angle_alpha   90.00
_cell.angle_beta   90.00
_cell.angle_gamma   90.00
#
_symmetry.space_group_name_H-M   'P 1'
#
loop_
_entity.id
_entity.type
_entity.pdbx_description
1 polymer ?
#
loop_
_entity_poly.entity_id
_entity_poly.type
_entity_poly.pdbx_seq_one_letter_code
_entity_poly.pdbx_strand_id
1 'polypeptide(L)'
;MRPRIVQCDGQIGFRWTRADGTATTVAELVAGSDADEEPERLTATHLAALDDAMIDAARRFGELLGAGRRPTAHERGDLAELYRCLDDACLDYSRAADLLGMSPDSRAGRIVGTAMLMSILARQALDMLGPAPLDGSLDEPALGVVGGYGEMVQVDPDRPWKGGRWVVRTESGARLPLTLSMILFDSSGTNADAARDEHCEALRTVTLTVGQSDSDVYDAACALDWLLYDYLMAHRDGPDSAEIVFAKGRDGDAVVVVAAAGASVRARATFDPALALRRG
;
A
#
# COMPACT_ATOMS: atom_id res chain seq x y z
N MET A 1 -28.75 0.85 -19.97
CA MET A 1 -27.98 1.91 -19.27
C MET A 1 -26.65 1.28 -18.88
N ARG A 2 -25.51 1.98 -18.94
CA ARG A 2 -24.21 1.38 -18.60
C ARG A 2 -23.94 1.49 -17.09
N PRO A 3 -23.13 0.61 -16.49
CA PRO A 3 -22.54 0.79 -15.18
C PRO A 3 -21.85 2.14 -15.08
N ARG A 4 -21.85 2.69 -13.87
CA ARG A 4 -21.29 4.01 -13.62
C ARG A 4 -20.73 4.09 -12.20
N ILE A 5 -19.78 4.99 -12.05
CA ILE A 5 -19.31 5.44 -10.76
C ILE A 5 -20.28 6.47 -10.21
N VAL A 6 -20.63 6.32 -8.93
CA VAL A 6 -21.44 7.26 -8.16
C VAL A 6 -20.57 7.84 -7.05
N GLN A 7 -20.50 9.17 -7.03
CA GLN A 7 -19.88 9.98 -5.98
C GLN A 7 -20.85 11.10 -5.64
N CYS A 8 -21.37 11.09 -4.42
CA CYS A 8 -22.27 12.12 -3.90
C CYS A 8 -21.49 13.23 -3.18
N ASP A 9 -22.10 14.42 -3.06
CA ASP A 9 -21.50 15.52 -2.30
C ASP A 9 -21.22 15.09 -0.84
N GLY A 10 -19.97 15.28 -0.41
CA GLY A 10 -19.52 14.91 0.95
C GLY A 10 -19.22 13.42 1.17
N GLN A 11 -19.43 12.56 0.15
CA GLN A 11 -19.05 11.15 0.21
C GLN A 11 -17.52 11.00 0.18
N ILE A 12 -16.98 10.11 1.03
CA ILE A 12 -15.58 9.72 0.97
C ILE A 12 -15.41 8.59 -0.05
N GLY A 13 -14.60 8.84 -1.08
CA GLY A 13 -14.37 7.88 -2.17
C GLY A 13 -15.58 7.77 -3.12
N PHE A 14 -15.69 6.61 -3.77
CA PHE A 14 -16.68 6.37 -4.81
C PHE A 14 -17.21 4.94 -4.75
N ARG A 15 -18.28 4.64 -5.50
CA ARG A 15 -18.79 3.27 -5.66
C ARG A 15 -19.22 2.98 -7.08
N TRP A 16 -19.02 1.75 -7.53
CA TRP A 16 -19.58 1.26 -8.79
C TRP A 16 -21.04 0.86 -8.61
N THR A 17 -21.83 1.15 -9.64
CA THR A 17 -23.24 0.72 -9.73
C THR A 17 -23.54 0.17 -11.10
N ARG A 18 -24.34 -0.89 -11.17
CA ARG A 18 -24.88 -1.40 -12.44
C ARG A 18 -25.98 -0.48 -12.97
N ALA A 19 -26.43 -0.78 -14.18
CA ALA A 19 -27.52 -0.10 -14.88
C ALA A 19 -28.81 0.05 -14.06
N ASP A 20 -29.12 -0.95 -13.23
CA ASP A 20 -30.31 -1.03 -12.38
C ASP A 20 -30.13 -0.34 -11.01
N GLY A 21 -28.96 0.26 -10.76
CA GLY A 21 -28.62 0.95 -9.52
C GLY A 21 -28.07 0.05 -8.42
N THR A 22 -27.96 -1.27 -8.66
CA THR A 22 -27.32 -2.19 -7.71
C THR A 22 -25.83 -1.87 -7.55
N ALA A 23 -25.31 -1.97 -6.32
CA ALA A 23 -23.89 -1.81 -6.06
C ALA A 23 -23.12 -2.99 -6.65
N THR A 24 -21.91 -2.71 -7.16
CA THR A 24 -21.02 -3.71 -7.75
C THR A 24 -19.58 -3.24 -7.61
N THR A 25 -18.62 -4.00 -8.14
CA THR A 25 -17.20 -3.64 -8.16
C THR A 25 -16.65 -3.71 -9.59
N VAL A 26 -15.51 -3.09 -9.87
CA VAL A 26 -14.89 -3.18 -11.21
C VAL A 26 -14.48 -4.61 -11.53
N ALA A 27 -14.01 -5.39 -10.54
CA ALA A 27 -13.70 -6.81 -10.73
C ALA A 27 -14.93 -7.64 -11.10
N GLU A 28 -16.09 -7.38 -10.48
CA GLU A 28 -17.35 -8.05 -10.85
C GLU A 28 -17.82 -7.68 -12.25
N LEU A 29 -17.71 -6.41 -12.64
CA LEU A 29 -18.06 -5.94 -13.98
C LEU A 29 -17.16 -6.58 -15.04
N VAL A 30 -15.85 -6.67 -14.77
CA VAL A 30 -14.87 -7.31 -15.64
C VAL A 30 -15.07 -8.83 -15.75
N ALA A 31 -15.46 -9.50 -14.65
CA ALA A 31 -15.77 -10.94 -14.66
C ALA A 31 -17.12 -11.26 -15.33
N GLY A 32 -18.02 -10.28 -15.41
CA GLY A 32 -19.35 -10.41 -15.98
C GLY A 32 -19.35 -10.57 -17.50
N SER A 33 -20.43 -11.15 -18.02
CA SER A 33 -20.66 -11.35 -19.46
C SER A 33 -21.33 -10.15 -20.13
N ASP A 34 -21.23 -8.94 -19.56
CA ASP A 34 -21.75 -7.70 -20.14
C ASP A 34 -20.85 -7.29 -21.33
N ALA A 35 -20.96 -8.05 -22.41
CA ALA A 35 -20.06 -8.07 -23.58
C ALA A 35 -19.98 -6.76 -24.39
N ASP A 36 -20.74 -5.73 -24.02
CA ASP A 36 -20.71 -4.39 -24.61
C ASP A 36 -19.73 -3.43 -23.90
N GLU A 37 -19.08 -3.89 -22.83
CA GLU A 37 -18.12 -3.10 -22.06
C GLU A 37 -16.69 -3.51 -22.36
N GLU A 38 -15.88 -2.56 -22.81
CA GLU A 38 -14.44 -2.68 -22.96
C GLU A 38 -13.83 -2.81 -21.56
N PRO A 39 -13.39 -3.99 -21.10
CA PRO A 39 -12.95 -4.21 -19.72
C PRO A 39 -11.75 -3.33 -19.34
N GLU A 40 -10.86 -3.05 -20.30
CA GLU A 40 -9.74 -2.13 -20.12
C GLU A 40 -10.20 -0.69 -19.89
N ARG A 41 -11.33 -0.28 -20.47
CA ARG A 41 -11.93 1.03 -20.22
C ARG A 41 -12.49 1.11 -18.80
N LEU A 42 -13.06 0.02 -18.28
CA LEU A 42 -13.56 -0.02 -16.91
C LEU A 42 -12.43 0.13 -15.89
N THR A 43 -11.32 -0.59 -16.08
CA THR A 43 -10.15 -0.48 -15.19
C THR A 43 -9.51 0.91 -15.26
N ALA A 44 -9.40 1.51 -16.45
CA ALA A 44 -8.94 2.88 -16.61
C ALA A 44 -9.87 3.90 -15.93
N THR A 45 -11.18 3.71 -16.04
CA THR A 45 -12.19 4.56 -15.37
C THR A 45 -12.11 4.43 -13.85
N HIS A 46 -11.89 3.22 -13.35
CA HIS A 46 -11.69 2.97 -11.92
C HIS A 46 -10.46 3.74 -11.39
N LEU A 47 -9.32 3.65 -12.08
CA LEU A 47 -8.11 4.38 -11.68
C LEU A 47 -8.30 5.89 -11.70
N ALA A 48 -8.99 6.43 -12.70
CA ALA A 48 -9.28 7.87 -12.76
C ALA A 48 -10.13 8.33 -11.55
N ALA A 49 -11.15 7.56 -11.17
CA ALA A 49 -11.97 7.89 -10.01
C ALA A 49 -11.21 7.73 -8.68
N LEU A 50 -10.28 6.77 -8.58
CA LEU A 50 -9.40 6.64 -7.43
C LEU A 50 -8.46 7.85 -7.29
N ASP A 51 -7.91 8.33 -8.41
CA ASP A 51 -7.08 9.54 -8.46
C ASP A 51 -7.84 10.78 -7.99
N ASP A 52 -9.05 11.00 -8.53
CA ASP A 52 -9.93 12.11 -8.12
C ASP A 52 -10.32 12.02 -6.64
N ALA A 53 -10.61 10.82 -6.13
CA ALA A 53 -10.91 10.60 -4.72
C ALA A 53 -9.73 10.92 -3.80
N MET A 54 -8.49 10.63 -4.23
CA MET A 54 -7.29 10.98 -3.47
C MET A 54 -7.02 12.48 -3.46
N ILE A 55 -7.32 13.20 -4.55
CA ILE A 55 -7.21 14.67 -4.58
C ILE A 55 -8.15 15.29 -3.54
N ASP A 56 -9.38 14.80 -3.44
CA ASP A 56 -10.32 15.27 -2.41
C ASP A 56 -9.87 14.87 -1.00
N ALA A 57 -9.42 13.63 -0.81
CA ALA A 57 -8.91 13.15 0.47
C ALA A 57 -7.69 13.95 0.95
N ALA A 58 -6.75 14.29 0.07
CA ALA A 58 -5.59 15.13 0.42
C ALA A 58 -6.03 16.52 0.89
N ARG A 59 -7.01 17.13 0.22
CA ARG A 59 -7.56 18.43 0.61
C ARG A 59 -8.24 18.37 1.98
N ARG A 60 -9.00 17.30 2.26
CA ARG A 60 -9.79 17.16 3.50
C ARG A 60 -8.97 16.68 4.70
N PHE A 61 -8.01 15.79 4.48
CA PHE A 61 -7.32 15.05 5.54
C PHE A 61 -5.80 15.25 5.58
N GLY A 62 -5.23 16.11 4.73
CA GLY A 62 -3.78 16.30 4.60
C GLY A 62 -3.05 16.55 5.94
N GLU A 63 -3.60 17.40 6.81
CA GLU A 63 -3.02 17.66 8.14
C GLU A 63 -2.98 16.41 9.05
N LEU A 64 -3.99 15.54 8.93
CA LEU A 64 -4.09 14.31 9.72
C LEU A 64 -3.14 13.24 9.17
N LEU A 65 -3.13 13.07 7.85
CA LEU A 65 -2.28 12.09 7.17
C LEU A 65 -0.79 12.43 7.28
N GLY A 66 -0.45 13.73 7.32
CA GLY A 66 0.90 14.22 7.55
C GLY A 66 1.35 14.23 9.02
N ALA A 67 0.54 13.68 9.93
CA ALA A 67 0.79 13.68 11.37
C ALA A 67 0.98 15.08 11.99
N GLY A 68 0.43 16.13 11.37
CA GLY A 68 0.48 17.51 11.90
C GLY A 68 -0.31 17.68 13.20
N ARG A 69 -1.32 16.83 13.41
CA ARG A 69 -2.07 16.73 14.68
C ARG A 69 -2.79 15.38 14.80
N ARG A 70 -3.27 15.08 16.01
CA ARG A 70 -4.15 13.92 16.25
C ARG A 70 -5.58 14.18 15.76
N PRO A 71 -6.28 13.17 15.24
CA PRO A 71 -7.69 13.29 14.86
C PRO A 71 -8.60 13.38 16.09
N THR A 72 -9.67 14.16 15.95
CA THR A 72 -10.80 14.18 16.88
C THR A 72 -11.66 12.91 16.74
N ALA A 73 -12.59 12.68 17.67
CA ALA A 73 -13.47 11.50 17.62
C ALA A 73 -14.28 11.39 16.32
N HIS A 74 -14.73 12.51 15.76
CA HIS A 74 -15.46 12.53 14.48
C HIS A 74 -14.52 12.21 13.31
N GLU A 75 -13.36 12.86 13.26
CA GLU A 75 -12.36 12.65 12.21
C GLU A 75 -11.81 11.21 12.21
N ARG A 76 -11.77 10.54 13.36
CA ARG A 76 -11.43 9.11 13.41
C ARG A 76 -12.44 8.26 12.63
N GLY A 77 -13.72 8.60 12.68
CA GLY A 77 -14.75 7.95 11.86
C GLY A 77 -14.55 8.19 10.37
N ASP A 78 -14.25 9.43 9.99
CA ASP A 78 -13.96 9.80 8.60
C ASP A 78 -12.68 9.12 8.06
N LEU A 79 -11.61 9.07 8.85
CA LEU A 79 -10.38 8.36 8.49
C LEU A 79 -10.63 6.85 8.37
N ALA A 80 -11.51 6.29 9.21
CA ALA A 80 -11.91 4.89 9.12
C ALA A 80 -12.69 4.61 7.83
N GLU A 81 -13.53 5.54 7.37
CA GLU A 81 -14.17 5.43 6.06
C GLU A 81 -13.17 5.58 4.91
N LEU A 82 -12.24 6.54 5.03
CA LEU A 82 -11.20 6.80 4.03
C LEU A 82 -10.34 5.57 3.76
N TYR A 83 -9.69 4.99 4.78
CA TYR A 83 -8.77 3.88 4.53
C TYR A 83 -9.51 2.69 3.92
N ARG A 84 -10.77 2.43 4.33
CA ARG A 84 -11.58 1.34 3.78
C ARG A 84 -11.92 1.56 2.31
N CYS A 85 -12.34 2.78 1.95
CA CYS A 85 -12.64 3.11 0.56
C CYS A 85 -11.40 2.98 -0.34
N LEU A 86 -10.24 3.44 0.14
CA LEU A 86 -8.98 3.30 -0.59
C LEU A 86 -8.55 1.82 -0.71
N ASP A 87 -8.60 1.08 0.39
CA ASP A 87 -8.25 -0.35 0.42
C ASP A 87 -9.14 -1.18 -0.51
N ASP A 88 -10.45 -0.97 -0.45
CA ASP A 88 -11.40 -1.68 -1.32
C ASP A 88 -11.17 -1.33 -2.79
N ALA A 89 -10.93 -0.06 -3.13
CA ALA A 89 -10.61 0.35 -4.50
C ALA A 89 -9.29 -0.26 -5.00
N CYS A 90 -8.22 -0.21 -4.20
CA CYS A 90 -6.94 -0.83 -4.54
C CYS A 90 -7.07 -2.33 -4.79
N LEU A 91 -7.81 -3.04 -3.92
CA LEU A 91 -8.03 -4.48 -4.10
C LEU A 91 -8.87 -4.77 -5.34
N ASP A 92 -9.92 -4.01 -5.57
CA ASP A 92 -10.83 -4.20 -6.70
C ASP A 92 -10.12 -3.97 -8.03
N TYR A 93 -9.28 -2.94 -8.13
CA TYR A 93 -8.38 -2.75 -9.27
C TYR A 93 -7.41 -3.93 -9.44
N SER A 94 -6.73 -4.36 -8.38
CA SER A 94 -5.79 -5.49 -8.44
C SER A 94 -6.47 -6.76 -8.95
N ARG A 95 -7.68 -7.07 -8.46
CA ARG A 95 -8.46 -8.23 -8.92
C ARG A 95 -8.87 -8.11 -10.38
N ALA A 96 -9.31 -6.94 -10.82
CA ALA A 96 -9.68 -6.72 -12.21
C ALA A 96 -8.47 -6.84 -13.17
N ALA A 97 -7.30 -6.33 -12.76
CA ALA A 97 -6.06 -6.51 -13.52
C ALA A 97 -5.68 -7.99 -13.64
N ASP A 98 -5.78 -8.75 -12.55
CA ASP A 98 -5.51 -10.20 -12.54
C ASP A 98 -6.49 -10.96 -13.46
N LEU A 99 -7.79 -10.64 -13.40
CA LEU A 99 -8.82 -11.27 -14.25
C LEU A 99 -8.58 -11.04 -15.74
N LEU A 100 -8.01 -9.90 -16.11
CA LEU A 100 -7.70 -9.55 -17.50
C LEU A 100 -6.30 -9.99 -17.94
N GLY A 101 -5.47 -10.52 -17.03
CA GLY A 101 -4.07 -10.79 -17.30
C GLY A 101 -3.27 -9.53 -17.66
N MET A 102 -3.71 -8.36 -17.18
CA MET A 102 -3.06 -7.09 -17.45
C MET A 102 -1.82 -6.94 -16.57
N SER A 103 -0.73 -6.44 -17.14
CA SER A 103 0.39 -5.93 -16.36
C SER A 103 0.13 -4.47 -16.02
N PRO A 104 -0.01 -4.10 -14.73
CA PRO A 104 -0.17 -2.70 -14.34
C PRO A 104 0.98 -1.85 -14.86
N ASP A 105 0.65 -0.69 -15.44
CA ASP A 105 1.64 0.27 -15.93
C ASP A 105 2.09 1.23 -14.82
N SER A 106 3.08 2.06 -15.15
CA SER A 106 3.61 3.09 -14.24
C SER A 106 2.51 4.01 -13.68
N ARG A 107 1.50 4.36 -14.50
CA ARG A 107 0.38 5.19 -14.04
C ARG A 107 -0.45 4.47 -12.98
N ALA A 108 -0.85 3.23 -13.23
CA ALA A 108 -1.59 2.41 -12.28
C ALA A 108 -0.82 2.23 -10.97
N GLY A 109 0.48 1.92 -11.06
CA GLY A 109 1.33 1.76 -9.88
C GLY A 109 1.43 3.03 -9.04
N ARG A 110 1.52 4.23 -9.66
CA ARG A 110 1.54 5.50 -8.94
C ARG A 110 0.21 5.81 -8.24
N ILE A 111 -0.91 5.60 -8.93
CA ILE A 111 -2.25 5.83 -8.36
C ILE A 111 -2.49 4.87 -7.19
N VAL A 112 -2.29 3.56 -7.40
CA VAL A 112 -2.48 2.54 -6.35
C VAL A 112 -1.49 2.72 -5.21
N GLY A 113 -0.22 3.04 -5.50
CA GLY A 113 0.78 3.33 -4.49
C GLY A 113 0.41 4.53 -3.63
N THR A 114 -0.06 5.62 -4.25
CA THR A 114 -0.51 6.83 -3.54
C THR A 114 -1.70 6.52 -2.63
N ALA A 115 -2.69 5.77 -3.15
CA ALA A 115 -3.86 5.35 -2.39
C ALA A 115 -3.48 4.47 -1.20
N MET A 116 -2.55 3.54 -1.41
CA MET A 116 -2.06 2.66 -0.37
C MET A 116 -1.29 3.43 0.70
N LEU A 117 -0.44 4.39 0.33
CA LEU A 117 0.25 5.23 1.29
C LEU A 117 -0.74 6.04 2.14
N MET A 118 -1.74 6.68 1.51
CA MET A 118 -2.78 7.41 2.24
C MET A 118 -3.58 6.50 3.19
N SER A 119 -3.91 5.27 2.76
CA SER A 119 -4.57 4.29 3.62
C SER A 119 -3.70 3.88 4.81
N ILE A 120 -2.40 3.62 4.60
CA ILE A 120 -1.46 3.30 5.69
C ILE A 120 -1.39 4.46 6.69
N LEU A 121 -1.24 5.70 6.22
CA LEU A 121 -1.18 6.89 7.07
C LEU A 121 -2.48 7.13 7.84
N ALA A 122 -3.64 6.90 7.21
CA ALA A 122 -4.93 6.96 7.89
C ALA A 122 -5.02 5.92 9.03
N ARG A 123 -4.61 4.67 8.75
CA ARG A 123 -4.56 3.60 9.76
C ARG A 123 -3.54 3.87 10.86
N GLN A 124 -2.41 4.50 10.55
CA GLN A 124 -1.43 4.95 11.53
C GLN A 124 -2.04 5.99 12.48
N ALA A 125 -2.75 6.99 11.97
CA ALA A 125 -3.44 7.99 12.78
C ALA A 125 -4.58 7.40 13.65
N LEU A 126 -5.06 6.20 13.30
CA LEU A 126 -6.04 5.42 14.05
C LEU A 126 -5.41 4.40 15.00
N ASP A 127 -4.08 4.32 15.08
CA ASP A 127 -3.35 3.34 15.90
C ASP A 127 -3.65 1.89 15.47
N MET A 128 -3.83 1.65 14.16
CA MET A 128 -4.22 0.36 13.57
C MET A 128 -3.09 -0.36 12.82
N LEU A 129 -1.88 0.18 12.80
CA LEU A 129 -0.74 -0.55 12.24
C LEU A 129 -0.27 -1.61 13.23
N GLY A 130 -0.05 -2.83 12.73
CA GLY A 130 0.54 -3.91 13.51
C GLY A 130 2.05 -3.72 13.72
N PRO A 131 2.69 -4.65 14.46
CA PRO A 131 4.12 -4.56 14.74
C PRO A 131 4.94 -4.57 13.45
N ALA A 132 6.00 -3.77 13.43
CA ALA A 132 6.96 -3.81 12.34
C ALA A 132 7.75 -5.12 12.37
N PRO A 133 8.22 -5.62 11.21
CA PRO A 133 9.23 -6.67 11.21
C PRO A 133 10.42 -6.26 12.09
N LEU A 134 10.87 -7.18 12.95
CA LEU A 134 11.92 -6.96 13.95
C LEU A 134 11.55 -5.97 15.08
N ASP A 135 10.28 -5.65 15.30
CA ASP A 135 9.85 -4.79 16.42
C ASP A 135 10.31 -5.32 17.78
N GLY A 136 10.81 -4.41 18.63
CA GLY A 136 11.43 -4.75 19.92
C GLY A 136 12.75 -5.53 19.88
N SER A 137 13.27 -5.87 18.68
CA SER A 137 14.51 -6.64 18.51
C SER A 137 15.70 -5.85 17.97
N LEU A 138 15.50 -4.56 17.70
CA LEU A 138 16.51 -3.61 17.24
C LEU A 138 16.92 -2.69 18.39
N ASP A 139 18.19 -2.25 18.37
CA ASP A 139 18.72 -1.29 19.31
C ASP A 139 18.14 0.12 19.04
N GLU A 140 18.13 0.97 20.07
CA GLU A 140 17.69 2.37 19.94
C GLU A 140 18.80 3.26 19.39
N PRO A 141 18.52 4.09 18.36
CA PRO A 141 19.52 4.99 17.81
C PRO A 141 19.83 6.12 18.80
N ALA A 142 21.13 6.35 19.03
CA ALA A 142 21.60 7.55 19.72
C ALA A 142 21.62 8.75 18.76
N LEU A 143 21.59 9.97 19.31
CA LEU A 143 21.76 11.20 18.52
C LEU A 143 23.15 11.23 17.86
N GLY A 144 23.19 11.49 16.55
CA GLY A 144 24.43 11.68 15.80
C GLY A 144 24.46 10.92 14.48
N VAL A 145 25.64 10.87 13.87
CA VAL A 145 25.90 10.09 12.65
C VAL A 145 26.21 8.65 13.02
N VAL A 146 25.51 7.72 12.40
CA VAL A 146 25.72 6.27 12.57
C VAL A 146 26.60 5.76 11.42
N GLY A 147 27.77 5.21 11.76
CA GLY A 147 28.58 4.44 10.82
C GLY A 147 28.17 2.98 10.81
N GLY A 148 28.02 2.39 9.62
CA GLY A 148 27.67 0.98 9.47
C GLY A 148 27.32 0.60 8.04
N TYR A 149 26.86 -0.64 7.87
CA TYR A 149 26.39 -1.20 6.61
C TYR A 149 24.88 -1.47 6.69
N GLY A 150 24.14 -1.00 5.68
CA GLY A 150 22.69 -1.24 5.56
C GLY A 150 22.40 -2.56 4.84
N GLU A 151 21.49 -3.37 5.40
CA GLU A 151 21.05 -4.65 4.82
C GLU A 151 19.56 -4.89 5.07
N MET A 152 18.86 -5.56 4.15
CA MET A 152 17.49 -6.02 4.37
C MET A 152 17.53 -7.31 5.19
N VAL A 153 17.11 -7.24 6.45
CA VAL A 153 17.12 -8.41 7.34
C VAL A 153 15.74 -9.03 7.39
N GLN A 154 15.63 -10.27 6.91
CA GLN A 154 14.43 -11.09 7.08
C GLN A 154 14.24 -11.44 8.57
N VAL A 155 13.00 -11.42 9.04
CA VAL A 155 12.67 -11.81 10.42
C VAL A 155 13.02 -13.27 10.67
N ASP A 156 12.70 -14.13 9.69
CA ASP A 156 12.93 -15.57 9.73
C ASP A 156 13.00 -16.10 8.28
N PRO A 157 14.17 -16.58 7.81
CA PRO A 157 14.33 -17.08 6.44
C PRO A 157 13.43 -18.28 6.10
N ASP A 158 13.03 -19.08 7.10
CA ASP A 158 12.15 -20.24 6.90
C ASP A 158 10.66 -19.85 6.94
N ARG A 159 10.36 -18.60 7.33
CA ARG A 159 9.00 -18.04 7.40
C ARG A 159 8.93 -16.73 6.62
N PRO A 160 9.05 -16.77 5.28
CA PRO A 160 9.16 -15.59 4.42
C PRO A 160 8.00 -14.58 4.56
N TRP A 161 6.81 -15.04 4.96
CA TRP A 161 5.66 -14.16 5.18
C TRP A 161 5.83 -13.19 6.35
N LYS A 162 6.79 -13.41 7.25
CA LYS A 162 7.13 -12.43 8.30
C LYS A 162 7.87 -11.20 7.75
N GLY A 163 8.29 -11.26 6.50
CA GLY A 163 8.99 -10.18 5.80
C GLY A 163 10.33 -9.82 6.43
N GLY A 164 10.79 -8.62 6.09
CA GLY A 164 12.06 -8.08 6.55
C GLY A 164 12.00 -6.59 6.80
N ARG A 165 13.09 -6.07 7.35
CA ARG A 165 13.28 -4.64 7.60
C ARG A 165 14.72 -4.25 7.29
N TRP A 166 14.90 -3.05 6.75
CA TRP A 166 16.23 -2.48 6.62
C TRP A 166 16.83 -2.24 8.01
N VAL A 167 18.07 -2.69 8.18
CA VAL A 167 18.84 -2.53 9.41
C VAL A 167 20.21 -1.99 9.04
N VAL A 168 20.71 -1.02 9.82
CA VAL A 168 22.13 -0.68 9.79
C VAL A 168 22.84 -1.48 10.87
N ARG A 169 23.84 -2.25 10.46
CA ARG A 169 24.77 -2.95 11.36
C ARG A 169 25.98 -2.07 11.59
N THR A 170 26.19 -1.63 12.82
CA THR A 170 27.34 -0.80 13.19
C THR A 170 28.60 -1.65 13.36
N GLU A 171 29.77 -1.02 13.34
CA GLU A 171 31.05 -1.69 13.64
C GLU A 171 31.09 -2.26 15.07
N SER A 172 30.37 -1.64 16.00
CA SER A 172 30.22 -2.12 17.38
C SER A 172 29.25 -3.31 17.51
N GLY A 173 28.62 -3.75 16.41
CA GLY A 173 27.68 -4.86 16.37
C GLY A 173 26.23 -4.50 16.69
N ALA A 174 25.92 -3.22 16.93
CA ALA A 174 24.55 -2.76 17.14
C ALA A 174 23.73 -2.87 15.86
N ARG A 175 22.43 -3.11 16.01
CA ARG A 175 21.46 -3.26 14.92
C ARG A 175 20.39 -2.19 15.06
N LEU A 176 20.49 -1.13 14.26
CA LEU A 176 19.57 0.01 14.34
C LEU A 176 18.57 -0.02 13.18
N PRO A 177 17.33 0.46 13.38
CA PRO A 177 16.36 0.57 12.29
C PRO A 177 16.88 1.51 11.20
N LEU A 178 16.66 1.10 9.95
CA LEU A 178 16.97 1.86 8.76
C LEU A 178 15.71 1.91 7.87
N THR A 179 15.60 2.93 7.02
CA THR A 179 14.51 3.04 6.03
C THR A 179 15.09 3.00 4.63
N LEU A 180 14.30 2.60 3.64
CA LEU A 180 14.72 2.68 2.25
C LEU A 180 15.05 4.12 1.85
N SER A 181 14.29 5.10 2.34
CA SER A 181 14.56 6.53 2.07
C SER A 181 15.97 6.95 2.54
N MET A 182 16.37 6.57 3.75
CA MET A 182 17.73 6.82 4.26
C MET A 182 18.80 6.15 3.40
N ILE A 183 18.54 4.93 2.91
CA ILE A 183 19.45 4.23 2.00
C ILE A 183 19.61 4.98 0.67
N LEU A 184 18.51 5.48 0.11
CA LEU A 184 18.51 6.11 -1.20
C LEU A 184 19.07 7.53 -1.20
N PHE A 185 18.89 8.28 -0.11
CA PHE A 185 19.15 9.72 -0.09
C PHE A 185 20.20 10.17 0.95
N ASP A 186 20.34 9.45 2.06
CA ASP A 186 21.22 9.85 3.18
C ASP A 186 22.49 8.98 3.30
N SER A 187 22.57 7.88 2.54
CA SER A 187 23.69 6.93 2.59
C SER A 187 24.75 7.20 1.53
N SER A 188 26.01 7.30 1.93
CA SER A 188 27.14 7.37 1.00
C SER A 188 27.55 5.99 0.50
N GLY A 189 27.67 5.81 -0.82
CA GLY A 189 28.24 4.61 -1.43
C GLY A 189 27.28 3.42 -1.59
N THR A 190 25.98 3.63 -1.35
CA THR A 190 24.98 2.57 -1.58
C THR A 190 24.59 2.49 -3.05
N ASN A 191 24.45 1.26 -3.55
CA ASN A 191 23.85 1.00 -4.85
C ASN A 191 22.31 1.09 -4.73
N ALA A 192 21.78 2.26 -5.07
CA ALA A 192 20.35 2.57 -4.99
C ALA A 192 19.46 1.59 -5.78
N ASP A 193 19.91 1.12 -6.95
CA ASP A 193 19.13 0.19 -7.76
C ASP A 193 19.09 -1.20 -7.13
N ALA A 194 20.23 -1.66 -6.59
CA ALA A 194 20.28 -2.93 -5.85
C ALA A 194 19.39 -2.90 -4.60
N ALA A 195 19.38 -1.79 -3.86
CA ALA A 195 18.50 -1.63 -2.70
C ALA A 195 17.02 -1.67 -3.08
N ARG A 196 16.64 -1.03 -4.21
CA ARG A 196 15.27 -1.12 -4.71
C ARG A 196 14.91 -2.54 -5.15
N ASP A 197 15.82 -3.24 -5.82
CA ASP A 197 15.62 -4.64 -6.24
C ASP A 197 15.43 -5.57 -5.04
N GLU A 198 16.27 -5.43 -4.02
CA GLU A 198 16.18 -6.19 -2.77
C GLU A 198 14.85 -5.91 -2.03
N HIS A 199 14.42 -4.65 -2.00
CA HIS A 199 13.14 -4.30 -1.40
C HIS A 199 11.93 -4.84 -2.19
N CYS A 200 11.95 -4.70 -3.52
CA CYS A 200 10.92 -5.27 -4.38
C CYS A 200 10.87 -6.80 -4.25
N GLU A 201 12.01 -7.46 -4.08
CA GLU A 201 12.07 -8.90 -3.87
C GLU A 201 11.46 -9.32 -2.53
N ALA A 202 11.69 -8.55 -1.46
CA ALA A 202 11.01 -8.76 -0.19
C ALA A 202 9.49 -8.62 -0.33
N LEU A 203 9.00 -7.57 -1.02
CA LEU A 203 7.58 -7.39 -1.31
C LEU A 203 6.97 -8.57 -2.09
N ARG A 204 7.64 -9.01 -3.16
CA ARG A 204 7.20 -10.18 -3.97
C ARG A 204 7.14 -11.44 -3.12
N THR A 205 8.18 -11.68 -2.31
CA THR A 205 8.28 -12.87 -1.46
C THR A 205 7.11 -12.96 -0.48
N VAL A 206 6.80 -11.88 0.25
CA VAL A 206 5.65 -11.86 1.17
C VAL A 206 4.33 -11.98 0.40
N THR A 207 4.21 -11.28 -0.74
CA THR A 207 3.02 -11.33 -1.61
C THR A 207 2.70 -12.74 -2.14
N LEU A 208 3.73 -13.54 -2.44
CA LEU A 208 3.57 -14.92 -2.94
C LEU A 208 3.31 -15.94 -1.81
N THR A 209 3.65 -15.60 -0.56
CA THR A 209 3.59 -16.52 0.58
C THR A 209 2.42 -16.25 1.52
N VAL A 210 1.78 -15.08 1.42
CA VAL A 210 0.56 -14.77 2.19
C VAL A 210 -0.59 -15.72 1.81
N GLY A 211 -1.22 -16.31 2.83
CA GLY A 211 -2.33 -17.25 2.66
C GLY A 211 -1.94 -18.69 2.32
N GLN A 212 -0.64 -19.04 2.29
CA GLN A 212 -0.20 -20.44 2.30
C GLN A 212 -0.55 -21.10 3.64
N SER A 213 -0.62 -22.44 3.70
CA SER A 213 -1.15 -23.19 4.86
C SER A 213 -0.47 -22.90 6.20
N ASP A 214 0.83 -22.61 6.18
CA ASP A 214 1.62 -22.32 7.38
C ASP A 214 1.81 -20.80 7.62
N SER A 215 1.31 -19.98 6.69
CA SER A 215 1.43 -18.52 6.70
C SER A 215 0.48 -17.93 7.74
N ASP A 216 1.07 -17.26 8.73
CA ASP A 216 0.28 -16.45 9.65
C ASP A 216 -0.15 -15.17 8.90
N VAL A 217 -1.46 -15.05 8.66
CA VAL A 217 -2.03 -13.98 7.85
C VAL A 217 -1.88 -12.61 8.53
N TYR A 218 -1.85 -12.57 9.87
CA TYR A 218 -1.63 -11.33 10.60
C TYR A 218 -0.18 -10.86 10.45
N ASP A 219 0.79 -11.76 10.65
CA ASP A 219 2.22 -11.46 10.41
C ASP A 219 2.44 -10.98 8.97
N ALA A 220 1.83 -11.66 7.99
CA ALA A 220 1.95 -11.32 6.57
C ALA A 220 1.36 -9.95 6.23
N ALA A 221 0.19 -9.62 6.79
CA ALA A 221 -0.42 -8.31 6.61
C ALA A 221 0.45 -7.19 7.18
N CYS A 222 1.01 -7.40 8.38
CA CYS A 222 1.92 -6.45 9.01
C CYS A 222 3.19 -6.25 8.19
N ALA A 223 3.80 -7.35 7.72
CA ALA A 223 4.99 -7.31 6.87
C ALA A 223 4.74 -6.54 5.56
N LEU A 224 3.63 -6.81 4.87
CA LEU A 224 3.28 -6.09 3.65
C LEU A 224 3.03 -4.61 3.90
N ASP A 225 2.35 -4.25 4.99
CA ASP A 225 2.11 -2.84 5.33
C ASP A 225 3.40 -2.06 5.56
N TRP A 226 4.34 -2.63 6.30
CA TRP A 226 5.61 -1.96 6.59
C TRP A 226 6.55 -1.91 5.39
N LEU A 227 6.60 -2.97 4.57
CA LEU A 227 7.37 -2.95 3.32
C LEU A 227 6.76 -1.94 2.33
N LEU A 228 5.43 -1.95 2.13
CA LEU A 228 4.75 -0.97 1.28
C LEU A 228 4.99 0.46 1.81
N TYR A 229 4.83 0.69 3.11
CA TYR A 229 5.07 2.00 3.70
C TYR A 229 6.48 2.51 3.40
N ASP A 230 7.49 1.69 3.66
CA ASP A 230 8.89 2.07 3.48
C ASP A 230 9.24 2.29 1.99
N TYR A 231 8.76 1.42 1.10
CA TYR A 231 8.90 1.61 -0.35
C TYR A 231 8.25 2.92 -0.81
N LEU A 232 6.99 3.13 -0.44
CA LEU A 232 6.19 4.27 -0.91
C LEU A 232 6.72 5.59 -0.35
N MET A 233 7.12 5.62 0.92
CA MET A 233 7.76 6.79 1.54
C MET A 233 9.08 7.17 0.84
N ALA A 234 9.85 6.20 0.37
CA ALA A 234 11.09 6.43 -0.36
C ALA A 234 10.88 6.88 -1.82
N HIS A 235 9.66 6.78 -2.34
CA HIS A 235 9.30 7.07 -3.73
C HIS A 235 8.22 8.16 -3.86
N ARG A 236 8.09 9.04 -2.86
CA ARG A 236 7.20 10.20 -2.98
C ARG A 236 7.87 11.31 -3.77
N ASP A 237 7.08 12.14 -4.45
CA ASP A 237 7.58 13.31 -5.19
C ASP A 237 8.29 14.34 -4.28
N GLY A 238 7.97 14.36 -2.99
CA GLY A 238 8.64 15.20 -2.01
C GLY A 238 8.22 14.97 -0.55
N PRO A 239 8.79 15.75 0.39
CA PRO A 239 8.48 15.67 1.83
C PRO A 239 7.03 16.03 2.17
N ASP A 240 6.38 16.86 1.33
CA ASP A 240 5.01 17.34 1.55
C ASP A 240 3.98 16.68 0.61
N SER A 241 4.40 15.69 -0.19
CA SER A 241 3.54 15.00 -1.16
C SER A 241 3.36 13.53 -0.79
N ALA A 242 2.14 13.02 -1.01
CA ALA A 242 1.86 11.59 -1.01
C ALA A 242 1.98 10.97 -2.42
N GLU A 243 2.09 11.80 -3.46
CA GLU A 243 2.19 11.33 -4.85
C GLU A 243 3.42 10.47 -5.02
N ILE A 244 3.21 9.25 -5.52
CA ILE A 244 4.27 8.28 -5.79
C ILE A 244 4.84 8.52 -7.18
N VAL A 245 6.16 8.46 -7.28
CA VAL A 245 6.94 8.56 -8.50
C VAL A 245 7.91 7.40 -8.60
N PHE A 246 7.86 6.66 -9.71
CA PHE A 246 8.88 5.64 -10.00
C PHE A 246 10.10 6.30 -10.65
N ALA A 247 11.29 5.84 -10.24
CA ALA A 247 12.52 6.27 -10.89
C ALA A 247 12.55 5.81 -12.37
N LYS A 248 13.26 6.55 -13.22
CA LYS A 248 13.38 6.22 -14.65
C LYS A 248 13.90 4.79 -14.83
N GLY A 249 13.21 4.00 -15.65
CA GLY A 249 13.55 2.60 -15.91
C GLY A 249 13.03 1.62 -14.86
N ARG A 250 12.28 2.09 -13.86
CA ARG A 250 11.65 1.28 -12.80
C ARG A 250 10.14 1.18 -12.95
N ASP A 251 9.59 1.47 -14.14
CA ASP A 251 8.15 1.37 -14.40
C ASP A 251 7.58 -0.03 -14.11
N GLY A 252 8.43 -1.07 -14.21
CA GLY A 252 8.07 -2.45 -13.85
C GLY A 252 7.81 -2.68 -12.36
N ASP A 253 8.26 -1.80 -11.47
CA ASP A 253 7.97 -1.88 -10.03
C ASP A 253 6.47 -1.67 -9.75
N ALA A 254 5.73 -1.04 -10.68
CA ALA A 254 4.28 -0.87 -10.59
C ALA A 254 3.52 -2.20 -10.39
N VAL A 255 3.98 -3.27 -11.04
CA VAL A 255 3.39 -4.62 -10.91
C VAL A 255 3.52 -5.13 -9.47
N VAL A 256 4.69 -4.91 -8.86
CA VAL A 256 4.97 -5.33 -7.47
C VAL A 256 4.10 -4.56 -6.49
N VAL A 257 4.02 -3.24 -6.65
CA VAL A 257 3.22 -2.36 -5.78
C VAL A 257 1.73 -2.74 -5.84
N VAL A 258 1.17 -2.92 -7.02
CA VAL A 258 -0.25 -3.28 -7.18
C VAL A 258 -0.55 -4.66 -6.60
N ALA A 259 0.31 -5.65 -6.86
CA ALA A 259 0.14 -7.00 -6.32
C ALA A 259 0.24 -7.02 -4.80
N ALA A 260 1.23 -6.33 -4.22
CA ALA A 260 1.42 -6.23 -2.77
C ALA A 260 0.27 -5.47 -2.10
N ALA A 261 -0.25 -4.40 -2.70
CA ALA A 261 -1.40 -3.66 -2.19
C ALA A 261 -2.65 -4.56 -2.11
N GLY A 262 -2.97 -5.29 -3.20
CA GLY A 262 -4.08 -6.24 -3.20
C GLY A 262 -3.90 -7.37 -2.18
N ALA A 263 -2.68 -7.89 -2.03
CA ALA A 263 -2.35 -8.92 -1.06
C ALA A 263 -2.47 -8.44 0.40
N SER A 264 -1.98 -7.24 0.69
CA SER A 264 -2.07 -6.59 2.00
C SER A 264 -3.53 -6.41 2.44
N VAL A 265 -4.36 -5.86 1.54
CA VAL A 265 -5.79 -5.65 1.81
C VAL A 265 -6.55 -6.98 1.97
N ARG A 266 -6.25 -8.01 1.17
CA ARG A 266 -6.86 -9.35 1.35
C ARG A 266 -6.50 -9.94 2.71
N ALA A 267 -5.23 -9.88 3.09
CA ALA A 267 -4.76 -10.43 4.36
C ALA A 267 -5.43 -9.71 5.54
N ARG A 268 -5.44 -8.37 5.54
CA ARG A 268 -6.12 -7.58 6.56
C ARG A 268 -7.60 -7.87 6.67
N ALA A 269 -8.31 -8.08 5.56
CA ALA A 269 -9.74 -8.36 5.58
C ALA A 269 -10.12 -9.65 6.32
N THR A 270 -9.17 -10.50 6.69
CA THR A 270 -9.41 -11.68 7.54
C THR A 270 -9.59 -11.35 9.02
N PHE A 271 -9.10 -10.19 9.48
CA PHE A 271 -9.14 -9.79 10.89
C PHE A 271 -9.57 -8.33 11.13
N ASP A 272 -9.55 -7.46 10.11
CA ASP A 272 -10.16 -6.13 10.18
C ASP A 272 -11.68 -6.25 9.95
N PRO A 273 -12.52 -6.07 10.98
CA PRO A 273 -13.97 -6.23 10.86
C PRO A 273 -14.57 -5.24 9.86
N ALA A 274 -13.98 -4.05 9.71
CA ALA A 274 -14.52 -3.00 8.86
C ALA A 274 -14.33 -3.32 7.36
N LEU A 275 -13.33 -4.16 7.03
CA LEU A 275 -13.11 -4.71 5.68
C LEU A 275 -13.88 -6.03 5.47
N ALA A 276 -14.04 -6.85 6.52
CA ALA A 276 -14.78 -8.12 6.44
C ALA A 276 -16.27 -7.92 6.14
N LEU A 277 -16.91 -6.93 6.79
CA LEU A 277 -18.35 -6.64 6.71
C LEU A 277 -18.87 -6.23 5.32
N ARG A 278 -17.99 -5.81 4.40
CA ARG A 278 -18.37 -5.39 3.03
C ARG A 278 -18.24 -6.51 1.99
N ARG A 279 -17.75 -7.69 2.39
CA ARG A 279 -17.39 -8.80 1.51
C ARG A 279 -18.19 -10.08 1.74
N GLY A 280 -19.10 -10.09 2.72
CA GLY A 280 -20.12 -11.12 2.92
C GLY A 280 -21.48 -10.64 2.44
#